data_AF-A0A2E8CWZ9-F1
#
_entry.id   AF-A0A2E8CWZ9-F1
#
_cell.length_a   1.000
_cell.length_b   1.000
_cell.length_c   1.000
_cell.angle_alpha   90.00
_cell.angle_beta   90.00
_cell.angle_gamma   90.00
#
_symmetry.space_group_name_H-M   'P 1'
#
loop_
_entity.id
_entity.type
_entity.pdbx_description
1 polymer ?
#
loop_
_entity_poly.entity_id
_entity_poly.type
_entity_poly.pdbx_seq_one_letter_code
_entity_poly.pdbx_strand_id
1 'polypeptide(L)'
;MTSSLPSGTAHRAGEFCGRLERRCRVPIRQSFGKIVLGVEIGGKRKAYPLEDAGKLACFTDTIDGQPIAVFWYGPTQTAVAYSTQINGQPLEFYEQPASPETAPFKDRGTQTRWTLAGRAVDGRLRGKQLKWIDSIQCRWYAWSAEFPETELYEKTE
;
A
#
# COMPACT_ATOMS: atom_id res chain seq x y z
N MET A 1 -20.53 -40.11 -6.49
CA MET A 1 -21.43 -38.94 -6.41
C MET A 1 -20.69 -37.75 -6.97
N THR A 2 -20.94 -37.41 -8.24
CA THR A 2 -20.36 -36.26 -8.92
C THR A 2 -21.27 -35.06 -8.70
N SER A 3 -20.87 -34.13 -7.83
CA SER A 3 -21.58 -32.87 -7.63
C SER A 3 -21.07 -31.84 -8.63
N SER A 4 -21.83 -31.62 -9.70
CA SER A 4 -21.64 -30.51 -10.64
C SER A 4 -22.10 -29.19 -10.02
N LEU A 5 -21.22 -28.19 -10.00
CA LEU A 5 -21.57 -26.80 -9.63
C LEU A 5 -22.51 -26.19 -10.68
N PRO A 6 -23.51 -25.38 -10.29
CA PRO A 6 -24.43 -24.76 -11.23
C PRO A 6 -23.75 -23.65 -12.03
N SER A 7 -23.82 -23.76 -13.37
CA SER A 7 -23.19 -22.90 -14.38
C SER A 7 -23.74 -21.46 -14.47
N GLY A 8 -24.53 -21.00 -13.50
CA GLY A 8 -25.21 -19.69 -13.53
C GLY A 8 -24.41 -18.53 -12.92
N THR A 9 -23.37 -18.81 -12.13
CA THR A 9 -22.66 -17.78 -11.35
C THR A 9 -21.63 -16.99 -12.18
N ALA A 10 -21.10 -17.59 -13.26
CA ALA A 10 -20.08 -16.98 -14.10
C ALA A 10 -20.61 -15.77 -14.91
N HIS A 11 -21.87 -15.82 -15.36
CA HIS A 11 -22.47 -14.75 -16.16
C HIS A 11 -22.65 -13.45 -15.36
N ARG A 12 -23.06 -13.57 -14.09
CA ARG A 12 -23.22 -12.42 -13.16
C ARG A 12 -21.89 -11.78 -12.78
N ALA A 13 -20.83 -12.57 -12.64
CA ALA A 13 -19.48 -12.05 -12.39
C ALA A 13 -18.92 -11.29 -13.60
N GLY A 14 -19.17 -11.78 -14.82
CA GLY A 14 -18.75 -11.13 -16.07
C GLY A 14 -19.42 -9.77 -16.30
N GLU A 15 -20.73 -9.66 -16.06
CA GLU A 15 -21.46 -8.40 -16.20
C GLU A 15 -21.09 -7.35 -15.14
N PHE A 16 -20.79 -7.78 -13.91
CA PHE A 16 -20.28 -6.91 -12.85
C PHE A 16 -18.88 -6.37 -13.20
N CYS A 17 -17.99 -7.23 -13.68
CA CYS A 17 -16.64 -6.86 -14.14
C CYS A 17 -16.70 -5.84 -15.29
N GLY A 18 -17.50 -6.10 -16.34
CA GLY A 18 -17.60 -5.22 -17.51
C GLY A 18 -18.25 -3.85 -17.25
N ARG A 19 -19.06 -3.71 -16.20
CA ARG A 19 -19.61 -2.41 -15.78
C ARG A 19 -18.62 -1.57 -14.98
N LEU A 20 -17.76 -2.21 -14.16
CA LEU A 20 -16.73 -1.52 -13.38
C LEU A 20 -15.51 -1.14 -14.23
N GLU A 21 -15.16 -1.97 -15.22
CA GLU A 21 -14.06 -1.71 -16.17
C GLU A 21 -14.19 -0.37 -16.91
N ARG A 22 -15.42 0.12 -17.13
CA ARG A 22 -15.68 1.41 -17.80
C ARG A 22 -15.44 2.65 -16.92
N ARG A 23 -15.24 2.47 -15.61
CA ARG A 23 -14.99 3.55 -14.65
C ARG A 23 -13.58 3.53 -14.07
N CYS A 24 -12.94 2.37 -14.01
CA CYS A 24 -11.59 2.24 -13.48
C CYS A 24 -10.55 2.72 -14.50
N ARG A 25 -9.58 3.52 -14.05
CA ARG A 25 -8.45 3.95 -14.87
C ARG A 25 -7.50 2.79 -15.24
N VAL A 26 -7.59 1.66 -14.53
CA VAL A 26 -6.83 0.42 -14.76
C VAL A 26 -7.79 -0.76 -14.95
N PRO A 27 -7.65 -1.58 -16.00
CA PRO A 27 -8.56 -2.69 -16.26
C PRO A 27 -8.50 -3.75 -15.14
N ILE A 28 -9.63 -4.00 -14.49
CA ILE A 28 -9.79 -4.95 -13.37
C ILE A 28 -9.30 -6.36 -13.73
N ARG A 29 -9.44 -6.76 -15.00
CA ARG A 29 -9.09 -8.09 -15.50
C ARG A 29 -7.60 -8.43 -15.44
N GLN A 30 -6.70 -7.44 -15.52
CA GLN A 30 -5.24 -7.68 -15.47
C GLN A 30 -4.68 -7.77 -14.04
N SER A 31 -5.48 -7.39 -13.04
CA SER A 31 -5.08 -7.34 -11.63
C SER A 31 -5.99 -8.17 -10.72
N PHE A 32 -6.73 -9.11 -11.31
CA PHE A 32 -7.69 -9.97 -10.61
C PHE A 32 -6.96 -10.85 -9.59
N GLY A 33 -6.99 -10.46 -8.31
CA GLY A 33 -6.35 -11.18 -7.22
C GLY A 33 -5.20 -10.43 -6.53
N LYS A 34 -4.64 -9.38 -7.12
CA LYS A 34 -3.51 -8.66 -6.52
C LYS A 34 -3.90 -7.98 -5.20
N ILE A 35 -3.09 -8.12 -4.16
CA ILE A 35 -3.20 -7.33 -2.93
C ILE A 35 -2.66 -5.92 -3.17
N VAL A 36 -3.43 -4.94 -2.73
CA VAL A 36 -3.04 -3.54 -2.66
C VAL A 36 -3.20 -3.02 -1.23
N LEU A 37 -2.44 -1.98 -0.90
CA LEU A 37 -2.81 -1.07 0.17
C LEU A 37 -3.53 0.13 -0.45
N GLY A 38 -4.83 0.28 -0.17
CA GLY A 38 -5.57 1.51 -0.47
C GLY A 38 -5.31 2.55 0.62
N VAL A 39 -4.96 3.77 0.25
CA VAL A 39 -4.67 4.89 1.15
C VAL A 39 -5.63 6.03 0.82
N GLU A 40 -6.20 6.65 1.85
CA GLU A 40 -7.09 7.81 1.72
C GLU A 40 -6.57 9.02 2.52
N ILE A 41 -6.45 10.17 1.85
CA ILE A 41 -6.06 11.45 2.46
C ILE A 41 -6.85 12.57 1.78
N GLY A 42 -7.57 13.39 2.56
CA GLY A 42 -8.29 14.55 2.01
C GLY A 42 -9.33 14.19 0.94
N GLY A 43 -9.89 12.97 0.98
CA GLY A 43 -10.81 12.45 -0.04
C GLY A 43 -10.13 11.99 -1.34
N LYS A 44 -8.81 12.12 -1.46
CA LYS A 44 -8.01 11.50 -2.52
C LYS A 44 -7.66 10.07 -2.11
N ARG A 45 -7.75 9.16 -3.07
CA ARG A 45 -7.49 7.73 -2.88
C ARG A 45 -6.41 7.25 -3.84
N LYS A 46 -5.45 6.49 -3.31
CA LYS A 46 -4.39 5.87 -4.10
C LYS A 46 -4.14 4.45 -3.63
N ALA A 47 -3.88 3.54 -4.57
CA ALA A 47 -3.60 2.14 -4.29
C ALA A 47 -2.12 1.81 -4.56
N TYR A 48 -1.50 1.08 -3.64
CA TYR A 48 -0.12 0.62 -3.73
C TYR A 48 -0.08 -0.89 -3.96
N PRO A 49 0.36 -1.38 -5.13
CA PRO A 49 0.53 -2.81 -5.38
C PRO A 49 1.59 -3.42 -4.47
N LEU A 50 1.22 -4.43 -3.68
CA LEU A 50 2.14 -5.04 -2.70
C LEU A 50 2.81 -6.31 -3.22
N GLU A 51 2.10 -7.11 -4.02
CA GLU A 51 2.58 -8.43 -4.46
C GLU A 51 3.84 -8.35 -5.35
N ASP A 52 3.92 -7.32 -6.20
CA ASP A 52 5.04 -7.14 -7.12
C ASP A 52 6.25 -6.45 -6.44
N ALA A 53 6.12 -6.03 -5.19
CA ALA A 53 7.13 -5.25 -4.47
C ALA A 53 8.22 -6.11 -3.80
N GLY A 54 8.14 -7.43 -3.91
CA GLY A 54 9.08 -8.37 -3.31
C GLY A 54 8.88 -8.53 -1.79
N LYS A 55 9.97 -8.88 -1.08
CA LYS A 55 9.90 -9.21 0.36
C LYS A 55 9.83 -7.99 1.27
N LEU A 56 10.34 -6.85 0.82
CA LEU A 56 10.46 -5.63 1.61
C LEU A 56 10.44 -4.46 0.64
N ALA A 57 9.58 -3.47 0.88
CA ALA A 57 9.52 -2.27 0.06
C ALA A 57 9.11 -1.05 0.89
N CYS A 58 9.68 0.10 0.55
CA CYS A 58 9.25 1.40 1.03
C CYS A 58 8.80 2.23 -0.18
N PHE A 59 7.49 2.47 -0.31
CA PHE A 59 6.96 3.39 -1.30
C PHE A 59 6.95 4.79 -0.70
N THR A 60 7.46 5.80 -1.42
CA THR A 60 7.37 7.20 -1.03
C THR A 60 6.50 7.94 -2.03
N ASP A 61 5.62 8.81 -1.53
CA ASP A 61 4.61 9.46 -2.37
C ASP A 61 4.13 10.77 -1.73
N THR A 62 3.36 11.55 -2.49
CA THR A 62 2.63 12.71 -1.99
C THR A 62 1.19 12.64 -2.47
N ILE A 63 0.25 12.60 -1.52
CA ILE A 63 -1.19 12.61 -1.79
C ILE A 63 -1.77 13.89 -1.19
N ASP A 64 -2.45 14.70 -2.00
CA ASP A 64 -3.08 15.95 -1.57
C ASP A 64 -2.09 16.89 -0.83
N GLY A 65 -0.84 16.95 -1.31
CA GLY A 65 0.24 17.73 -0.71
C GLY A 65 0.84 17.14 0.59
N GLN A 66 0.33 16.02 1.09
CA GLN A 66 0.87 15.34 2.26
C GLN A 66 1.89 14.27 1.86
N PRO A 67 3.16 14.36 2.32
CA PRO A 67 4.17 13.36 2.03
C PRO A 67 3.96 12.12 2.92
N ILE A 68 4.02 10.95 2.29
CA ILE A 68 3.75 9.66 2.93
C ILE A 68 4.81 8.63 2.60
N ALA A 69 4.88 7.61 3.46
CA ALA A 69 5.61 6.39 3.18
C ALA A 69 4.71 5.19 3.44
N VAL A 70 4.71 4.22 2.52
CA VAL A 70 4.07 2.92 2.70
C VAL A 70 5.16 1.90 2.96
N PHE A 71 5.11 1.27 4.12
CA PHE A 71 6.01 0.19 4.50
C PHE A 71 5.36 -1.14 4.19
N TRP A 72 6.05 -2.00 3.45
CA TRP A 72 5.62 -3.35 3.13
C TRP A 72 6.61 -4.38 3.67
N TYR A 73 6.09 -5.39 4.38
CA TYR A 73 6.84 -6.56 4.79
C TYR A 73 6.15 -7.84 4.33
N GLY A 74 6.73 -8.46 3.30
CA GLY A 74 6.21 -9.65 2.64
C GLY A 74 6.07 -10.89 3.52
N PRO A 75 7.03 -11.22 4.40
CA PRO A 75 6.92 -12.42 5.26
C PRO A 75 5.69 -12.45 6.17
N THR A 76 5.21 -11.29 6.64
CA THR A 76 3.96 -11.19 7.41
C THR A 76 2.79 -10.67 6.58
N GLN A 77 3.00 -10.48 5.27
CA GLN A 77 2.06 -9.85 4.34
C GLN A 77 1.39 -8.59 4.92
N THR A 78 2.19 -7.69 5.49
CA THR A 78 1.68 -6.52 6.20
C THR A 78 2.18 -5.25 5.53
N ALA A 79 1.25 -4.37 5.15
CA ALA A 79 1.55 -2.99 4.76
C ALA A 79 0.89 -1.97 5.70
N VAL A 80 1.58 -0.85 5.91
CA VAL A 80 1.07 0.29 6.67
C VAL A 80 1.50 1.61 6.02
N ALA A 81 0.59 2.57 5.94
CA ALA A 81 0.87 3.93 5.48
C ALA A 81 1.13 4.88 6.65
N TYR A 82 2.14 5.74 6.50
CA TYR A 82 2.55 6.71 7.51
C TYR A 82 2.74 8.10 6.90
N SER A 83 2.44 9.12 7.70
CA SER A 83 2.96 10.46 7.41
C SER A 83 4.46 10.47 7.64
N THR A 84 5.22 11.04 6.70
CA THR A 84 6.67 11.17 6.86
C THR A 84 7.10 12.39 7.65
N GLN A 85 6.15 13.15 8.20
CA GLN A 85 6.46 14.35 8.97
C GLN A 85 6.59 14.04 10.45
N ILE A 86 7.71 14.46 11.04
CA ILE A 86 7.90 14.50 12.49
C ILE A 86 8.23 15.92 12.89
N ASN A 87 7.40 16.49 13.78
CA ASN A 87 7.53 17.89 14.22
C ASN A 87 7.62 18.88 13.04
N GLY A 88 6.87 18.63 11.97
CA GLY A 88 6.86 19.45 10.75
C GLY A 88 8.07 19.27 9.83
N GLN A 89 9.01 18.39 10.15
CA GLN A 89 10.15 18.07 9.28
C GLN A 89 9.87 16.81 8.47
N PRO A 90 9.97 16.86 7.12
CA PRO A 90 9.80 15.69 6.28
C PRO A 90 10.99 14.74 6.43
N LEU A 91 10.69 13.44 6.44
CA LEU A 91 11.68 12.37 6.37
C LEU A 91 11.60 11.68 5.01
N GLU A 92 12.75 11.35 4.44
CA GLU A 92 12.84 10.57 3.22
C GLU A 92 13.19 9.13 3.58
N PHE A 93 12.22 8.22 3.41
CA PHE A 93 12.36 6.81 3.78
C PHE A 93 12.84 5.93 2.64
N TYR A 94 13.52 4.85 3.01
CA TYR A 94 13.92 3.76 2.13
C TYR A 94 14.01 2.46 2.93
N GLU A 95 13.81 1.33 2.27
CA GLU A 95 14.10 0.03 2.85
C GLU A 95 15.60 -0.30 2.82
N GLN A 96 16.11 -0.95 3.86
CA GLN A 96 17.48 -1.43 3.93
C GLN A 96 17.50 -2.91 4.35
N PRO A 97 17.58 -3.85 3.38
CA PRO A 97 17.61 -5.29 3.68
C PRO A 97 18.76 -5.74 4.60
N ALA A 98 19.84 -4.96 4.69
CA ALA A 98 20.96 -5.21 5.58
C ALA A 98 20.70 -4.79 7.05
N SER A 99 19.61 -4.06 7.33
CA SER A 99 19.20 -3.73 8.70
C SER A 99 18.53 -4.94 9.38
N PRO A 100 18.47 -4.98 10.73
CA PRO A 100 17.73 -6.02 11.44
C PRO A 100 16.29 -6.12 10.95
N GLU A 101 15.77 -7.34 10.85
CA GLU A 101 14.41 -7.63 10.40
C GLU A 101 13.33 -6.88 11.21
N THR A 102 13.62 -6.60 12.48
CA THR A 102 12.72 -5.86 13.38
C THR A 102 12.62 -4.37 13.06
N ALA A 103 13.60 -3.81 12.33
CA ALA A 103 13.63 -2.40 11.93
C ALA A 103 14.29 -2.21 10.56
N PRO A 104 13.66 -2.69 9.47
CA PRO A 104 14.28 -2.76 8.16
C PRO A 104 14.17 -1.45 7.35
N PHE A 105 13.51 -0.42 7.88
CA PHE A 105 13.33 0.87 7.22
C PHE A 105 14.27 1.92 7.80
N LYS A 106 14.76 2.84 6.96
CA LYS A 106 15.59 3.96 7.39
C LYS A 106 15.15 5.27 6.74
N ASP A 107 15.45 6.37 7.41
CA ASP A 107 15.37 7.69 6.80
C ASP A 107 16.76 8.24 6.42
N ARG A 108 16.86 8.95 5.29
CA ARG A 108 18.14 9.46 4.79
C ARG A 108 18.73 10.55 5.68
N GLY A 109 17.90 11.47 6.16
CA GLY A 109 18.35 12.69 6.84
C GLY A 109 18.93 12.45 8.24
N THR A 110 18.39 11.50 9.00
CA THR A 110 18.84 11.20 10.37
C THR A 110 19.49 9.84 10.51
N GLN A 111 19.39 8.98 9.48
CA GLN A 111 19.88 7.61 9.50
C GLN A 111 19.25 6.74 10.61
N THR A 112 18.09 7.15 11.14
CA THR A 112 17.36 6.39 12.16
C THR A 112 16.74 5.14 11.52
N ARG A 113 16.75 4.01 12.23
CA ARG A 113 16.00 2.81 11.84
C ARG A 113 14.60 2.77 12.44
N TRP A 114 13.68 2.22 11.66
CA TRP A 114 12.26 2.22 11.95
C TRP A 114 11.69 0.81 11.80
N THR A 115 10.86 0.42 12.78
CA THR A 115 10.08 -0.82 12.71
C THR A 115 8.95 -0.70 11.70
N LEU A 116 8.38 -1.83 11.29
CA LEU A 116 7.16 -1.88 10.48
C LEU A 116 5.98 -1.13 11.13
N ALA A 117 5.93 -1.09 12.47
CA ALA A 117 4.93 -0.36 13.26
C ALA A 117 5.23 1.15 13.40
N GLY A 118 6.20 1.66 12.63
CA GLY A 118 6.55 3.08 12.56
C GLY A 118 7.27 3.61 13.81
N ARG A 119 7.96 2.75 14.58
CA ARG A 119 8.72 3.18 15.77
C ARG A 119 10.20 3.31 15.46
N ALA A 120 10.80 4.43 15.86
CA ALA A 120 12.25 4.63 15.80
C ALA A 120 12.95 3.85 16.93
N VAL A 121 13.89 2.97 16.57
CA VAL A 121 14.58 2.10 17.54
C VAL A 121 15.97 2.60 17.94
N ASP A 122 16.54 3.52 17.15
CA ASP A 122 17.86 4.11 17.37
C ASP A 122 17.96 5.51 16.72
N GLY A 123 19.18 6.00 16.52
CA GLY A 123 19.43 7.28 15.87
C GLY A 123 18.92 8.47 16.67
N ARG A 124 18.88 9.63 16.00
CA ARG A 124 18.46 10.91 16.62
C ARG A 124 16.98 10.91 17.01
N LEU A 125 16.18 10.07 16.37
CA LEU A 125 14.73 10.03 16.57
C LEU A 125 14.27 8.87 17.46
N ARG A 126 15.19 8.16 18.14
CA ARG A 126 14.87 7.01 19.01
C ARG A 126 13.68 7.29 19.93
N GLY A 127 12.74 6.35 19.96
CA GLY A 127 11.53 6.43 20.79
C GLY A 127 10.39 7.27 20.20
N LYS A 128 10.61 7.94 19.05
CA LYS A 128 9.52 8.57 18.29
C LYS A 128 8.71 7.53 17.52
N GLN A 129 7.48 7.91 17.18
CA GLN A 129 6.56 7.10 16.41
C GLN A 129 5.95 7.93 15.27
N LEU A 130 5.84 7.31 14.10
CA LEU A 130 5.18 7.90 12.93
C LEU A 130 3.66 7.95 13.13
N LYS A 131 3.04 8.98 12.56
CA LYS A 131 1.58 9.10 12.51
C LYS A 131 1.05 8.18 11.41
N TRP A 132 0.10 7.32 11.77
CA TRP A 132 -0.56 6.40 10.85
C TRP A 132 -1.48 7.18 9.91
N ILE A 133 -1.63 6.67 8.69
CA ILE A 133 -2.58 7.18 7.70
C ILE A 133 -3.66 6.13 7.46
N ASP A 134 -4.89 6.61 7.31
CA ASP A 134 -6.04 5.76 7.03
C ASP A 134 -5.80 4.98 5.73
N SER A 135 -5.76 3.65 5.90
CA SER A 135 -5.42 2.73 4.84
C SER A 135 -6.04 1.37 5.08
N ILE A 136 -6.26 0.63 4.00
CA ILE A 136 -6.83 -0.72 4.03
C ILE A 136 -6.08 -1.63 3.06
N GLN A 137 -5.60 -2.75 3.59
CA GLN A 137 -5.02 -3.80 2.76
C GLN A 137 -6.13 -4.73 2.29
N CYS A 138 -6.34 -4.81 0.98
CA CYS A 138 -7.39 -5.64 0.40
C CYS A 138 -7.04 -6.10 -1.02
N ARG A 139 -7.91 -6.91 -1.62
CA ARG A 139 -7.76 -7.32 -3.03
C ARG A 139 -8.14 -6.14 -3.93
N TRP A 140 -7.39 -5.95 -5.01
CA TRP A 140 -7.59 -4.87 -5.98
C TRP A 140 -9.03 -4.80 -6.50
N TYR A 141 -9.67 -5.93 -6.79
CA TYR A 141 -11.04 -5.94 -7.30
C TYR A 141 -12.04 -5.33 -6.30
N ALA A 142 -11.80 -5.48 -4.99
CA ALA A 142 -12.67 -4.92 -3.96
C ALA A 142 -12.44 -3.41 -3.83
N TRP A 143 -11.18 -3.00 -3.78
CA TRP A 143 -10.81 -1.58 -3.72
C TRP A 143 -11.31 -0.79 -4.92
N SER A 144 -11.02 -1.27 -6.13
CA SER A 144 -11.38 -0.58 -7.39
C SER A 144 -12.88 -0.56 -7.67
N ALA A 145 -13.64 -1.54 -7.15
CA ALA A 145 -15.09 -1.52 -7.23
C ALA A 145 -15.71 -0.41 -6.38
N GLU A 146 -15.15 -0.18 -5.18
CA GLU A 146 -15.61 0.86 -4.25
C GLU A 146 -15.10 2.25 -4.67
N PHE A 147 -13.83 2.34 -5.09
CA PHE A 147 -13.15 3.58 -5.44
C PHE A 147 -12.64 3.55 -6.89
N PRO A 148 -13.54 3.68 -7.88
CA PRO A 148 -13.16 3.57 -9.30
C PRO A 148 -12.23 4.68 -9.78
N GLU A 149 -12.27 5.85 -9.13
CA GLU A 149 -11.41 7.01 -9.41
C GLU A 149 -10.04 6.93 -8.71
N THR A 150 -9.76 5.85 -7.96
CA THR A 150 -8.47 5.68 -7.28
C THR A 150 -7.32 5.80 -8.27
N GLU A 151 -6.28 6.51 -7.86
CA GLU A 151 -5.00 6.47 -8.56
C GLU A 151 -4.27 5.17 -8.21
N LEU A 152 -3.44 4.68 -9.11
CA LEU A 152 -2.51 3.60 -8.84
C LEU A 152 -1.12 4.20 -8.62
N TYR A 153 -0.37 3.67 -7.66
CA TYR A 153 1.03 4.04 -7.53
C TYR A 153 1.81 3.55 -8.76
N GLU A 154 2.51 4.48 -9.40
CA GLU A 154 3.44 4.23 -10.49
C GLU A 154 4.83 4.59 -9.99
N LYS A 155 5.76 3.64 -10.03
CA LYS A 155 7.15 3.90 -9.68
C LYS A 155 7.75 4.79 -10.77
N THR A 156 8.05 6.04 -10.46
CA THR A 156 8.82 6.90 -11.38
C THR A 156 10.26 6.39 -11.39
N GLU A 157 10.75 6.02 -12.58
CA GLU A 157 12.16 5.63 -12.81
C GLU A 157 13.11 6.82 -12.71
#